data_AF-A0A6I7QDP2-F1
#
_entry.id   AF-A0A6I7QDP2-F1
#
_cell.length_a   1.000
_cell.length_b   1.000
_cell.length_c   1.000
_cell.angle_alpha   90.00
_cell.angle_beta   90.00
_cell.angle_gamma   90.00
#
_symmetry.space_group_name_H-M   'P 1'
#
loop_
_entity.id
_entity.type
_entity.pdbx_description
1 polymer ?
#
loop_
_entity_poly.entity_id
_entity_poly.type
_entity_poly.pdbx_seq_one_letter_code
_entity_poly.pdbx_strand_id
1 'polypeptide(L)'
;MTMKDKTTTMIRKFALLICLIAISTTAYGQFDDPDIRKVDYSERAQFEQRFADINWTGQGLYNPTTIDRLPTVELRSRLQAVYGDPTQTIKDLINNNFRPGKAVQFEYWFIIDGEIPLMILDLDGPFENGLVYVGASRYIDMMPQVKRTLTRKLMNEYGELADFSDFFFSPEREQWYRVEYKNGEFSHEMINRPANFN
;
A
#
# COMPACT_ATOMS: atom_id res chain seq x y z
N MET A 1 11.81 65.42 -20.80
CA MET A 1 11.85 64.14 -20.06
C MET A 1 13.11 63.40 -20.50
N THR A 2 14.15 63.46 -19.67
CA THR A 2 15.52 63.06 -20.00
C THR A 2 15.66 61.54 -20.07
N MET A 3 16.54 61.02 -20.93
CA MET A 3 16.74 59.57 -21.15
C MET A 3 16.97 58.77 -19.86
N LYS A 4 17.51 59.40 -18.81
CA LYS A 4 17.81 58.79 -17.50
C LYS A 4 16.55 58.33 -16.73
N ASP A 5 15.41 58.98 -16.94
CA ASP A 5 14.15 58.67 -16.25
C ASP A 5 13.44 57.44 -16.83
N LYS A 6 13.55 57.23 -18.15
CA LYS A 6 12.98 56.07 -18.83
C LYS A 6 13.70 54.78 -18.43
N THR A 7 15.01 54.83 -18.27
CA THR A 7 15.83 53.67 -17.88
C THR A 7 15.51 53.21 -16.46
N THR A 8 15.36 54.15 -15.52
CA THR A 8 15.03 53.84 -14.12
C THR A 8 13.63 53.23 -13.97
N THR A 9 12.67 53.72 -14.77
CA THR A 9 11.30 53.18 -14.79
C THR A 9 11.23 51.79 -15.43
N MET A 10 12.00 51.54 -16.49
CA MET A 10 12.15 50.23 -17.12
C MET A 10 12.78 49.21 -16.16
N ILE A 11 13.84 49.58 -15.46
CA ILE A 11 14.53 48.71 -14.49
C ILE A 11 13.59 48.32 -13.34
N ARG A 12 12.79 49.27 -12.82
CA ARG A 12 11.79 48.97 -11.78
C ARG A 12 10.69 48.01 -12.27
N LYS A 13 10.19 48.19 -13.49
CA LYS A 13 9.17 47.28 -14.08
C LYS A 13 9.74 45.88 -14.34
N PHE A 14 11.00 45.80 -14.76
CA PHE A 14 11.70 44.53 -14.98
C PHE A 14 11.98 43.79 -13.67
N ALA A 15 12.38 44.51 -12.62
CA ALA A 15 12.56 43.96 -11.27
C ALA A 15 11.23 43.45 -10.68
N LEU A 16 10.11 44.15 -10.92
CA LEU A 16 8.79 43.72 -10.47
C LEU A 16 8.32 42.43 -11.18
N LEU A 17 8.61 42.32 -12.49
CA LEU A 17 8.31 41.12 -13.28
C LEU A 17 9.13 39.91 -12.81
N ILE A 18 10.41 40.11 -12.49
CA ILE A 18 11.27 39.04 -11.93
C ILE A 18 10.78 38.60 -10.55
N CYS A 19 10.36 39.52 -9.68
CA CYS A 19 9.76 39.16 -8.39
C CYS A 19 8.46 38.35 -8.55
N LEU A 20 7.58 38.71 -9.49
CA LEU A 20 6.34 37.97 -9.73
C LEU A 20 6.59 36.55 -10.27
N ILE A 21 7.62 36.36 -11.11
CA ILE A 21 8.02 35.03 -11.60
C ILE A 21 8.67 34.21 -10.47
N ALA A 22 9.46 34.84 -9.58
CA ALA A 22 10.10 34.16 -8.45
C ALA A 22 9.11 33.72 -7.36
N ILE A 23 7.96 34.40 -7.22
CA ILE A 23 6.90 33.97 -6.31
C ILE A 23 6.08 32.82 -6.93
N SER A 24 5.96 32.78 -8.26
CA SER A 24 5.22 31.74 -8.99
C SER A 24 5.84 30.34 -8.84
N THR A 25 7.15 30.23 -8.63
CA THR A 25 7.83 28.94 -8.51
C THR A 25 7.69 28.29 -7.14
N THR A 26 7.20 29.02 -6.13
CA THR A 26 6.97 28.49 -4.78
C THR A 26 5.55 27.95 -4.56
N ALA A 27 4.66 28.13 -5.53
CA ALA A 27 3.25 27.74 -5.45
C ALA A 27 2.92 26.41 -6.16
N TYR A 28 3.93 25.63 -6.56
CA TYR A 28 3.74 24.19 -6.74
C TYR A 28 3.99 23.54 -5.38
N GLY A 29 2.96 23.49 -4.56
CA GLY A 29 2.90 22.57 -3.42
C GLY A 29 2.91 21.15 -3.97
N GLN A 30 4.10 20.66 -4.31
CA GLN A 30 4.37 19.24 -4.40
C GLN A 30 4.15 18.71 -2.98
N PHE A 31 2.93 18.23 -2.70
CA PHE A 31 2.72 17.41 -1.52
C PHE A 31 3.72 16.27 -1.65
N ASP A 32 4.70 16.23 -0.74
CA ASP A 32 5.67 15.16 -0.72
C ASP A 32 4.93 13.83 -0.67
N ASP A 33 5.49 12.82 -1.33
CA ASP A 33 4.94 11.48 -1.26
C ASP A 33 4.92 11.04 0.21
N PRO A 34 3.80 10.53 0.73
CA PRO A 34 3.73 10.04 2.09
C PRO A 34 4.80 8.96 2.30
N ASP A 35 5.43 8.99 3.46
CA ASP A 35 6.33 7.93 3.89
C ASP A 35 5.51 6.70 4.28
N ILE A 36 5.72 5.58 3.60
CA ILE A 36 4.99 4.33 3.82
C ILE A 36 5.95 3.34 4.46
N ARG A 37 5.88 3.23 5.79
CA ARG A 37 6.70 2.29 6.54
C ARG A 37 5.91 1.02 6.82
N LYS A 38 6.43 -0.12 6.37
CA LYS A 38 5.89 -1.45 6.71
C LYS A 38 6.21 -1.81 8.16
N VAL A 39 5.27 -2.47 8.81
CA VAL A 39 5.36 -3.01 10.17
C VAL A 39 5.74 -4.49 10.06
N ASP A 40 6.82 -4.88 10.72
CA ASP A 40 7.24 -6.28 10.74
C ASP A 40 6.46 -7.12 11.76
N TYR A 41 6.49 -8.44 11.61
CA TYR A 41 5.82 -9.37 12.53
C TYR A 41 6.18 -9.13 14.01
N SER A 42 7.45 -8.80 14.30
CA SER A 42 7.92 -8.49 15.66
C SER A 42 7.36 -7.20 16.25
N GLU A 43 6.89 -6.27 15.42
CA GLU A 43 6.32 -4.98 15.85
C GLU A 43 4.79 -5.06 16.03
N ARG A 44 4.15 -6.18 15.66
CA ARG A 44 2.70 -6.36 15.62
C ARG A 44 2.00 -5.94 16.91
N ALA A 45 2.49 -6.43 18.04
CA ALA A 45 1.91 -6.13 19.35
C ALA A 45 1.98 -4.63 19.69
N GLN A 46 3.06 -3.94 19.28
CA GLN A 46 3.20 -2.50 19.50
C GLN A 46 2.26 -1.70 18.59
N PHE A 47 2.09 -2.14 17.34
CA PHE A 47 1.15 -1.54 16.41
C PHE A 47 -0.30 -1.66 16.92
N GLU A 48 -0.70 -2.87 17.31
CA GLU A 48 -2.02 -3.14 17.89
C GLU A 48 -2.27 -2.28 19.13
N GLN A 49 -1.30 -2.22 20.04
CA GLN A 49 -1.40 -1.41 21.25
C GLN A 49 -1.52 0.09 20.92
N ARG A 50 -0.71 0.59 19.99
CA ARG A 50 -0.69 2.01 19.60
C ARG A 50 -1.99 2.45 18.95
N PHE A 51 -2.61 1.57 18.18
CA PHE A 51 -3.79 1.87 17.36
C PHE A 51 -5.06 1.17 17.84
N ALA A 52 -5.11 0.77 19.12
CA ALA A 52 -6.24 0.05 19.71
C ALA A 52 -7.58 0.82 19.61
N ASP A 53 -7.54 2.16 19.66
CA ASP A 53 -8.72 3.03 19.63
C ASP A 53 -9.09 3.51 18.21
N ILE A 54 -8.60 2.83 17.17
CA ILE A 54 -8.89 3.18 15.79
C ILE A 54 -10.21 2.57 15.33
N ASN A 55 -11.07 3.45 14.81
CA ASN A 55 -12.21 3.03 13.99
C ASN A 55 -11.69 2.75 12.58
N TRP A 56 -11.60 1.46 12.25
CA TRP A 56 -11.16 0.98 10.94
C TRP A 56 -12.27 1.08 9.90
N THR A 57 -11.87 1.39 8.67
CA THR A 57 -12.79 1.43 7.54
C THR A 57 -12.11 1.03 6.24
N GLY A 58 -12.82 0.29 5.39
CA GLY A 58 -12.44 0.11 3.98
C GLY A 58 -12.89 1.25 3.08
N GLN A 59 -13.72 2.14 3.62
CA GLN A 59 -14.25 3.32 2.94
C GLN A 59 -13.19 4.42 2.96
N GLY A 60 -12.53 4.67 1.83
CA GLY A 60 -11.54 5.76 1.72
C GLY A 60 -10.56 5.63 0.57
N LEU A 61 -10.43 4.44 0.00
CA LEU A 61 -9.50 4.13 -1.09
C LEU A 61 -10.23 3.99 -2.42
N TYR A 62 -11.27 4.81 -2.60
CA TYR A 62 -12.41 4.55 -3.49
C TYR A 62 -12.15 4.63 -4.99
N ASN A 63 -11.10 5.34 -5.41
CA ASN A 63 -10.83 5.41 -6.84
C ASN A 63 -10.21 4.09 -7.30
N PRO A 64 -10.84 3.38 -8.26
CA PRO A 64 -10.23 2.21 -8.87
C PRO A 64 -8.91 2.62 -9.50
N THR A 65 -7.85 1.94 -9.10
CA THR A 65 -6.48 2.08 -9.56
C THR A 65 -6.10 0.81 -10.30
N THR A 66 -4.96 0.83 -11.00
CA THR A 66 -4.45 -0.34 -11.72
C THR A 66 -4.30 -1.56 -10.80
N ILE A 67 -3.82 -1.35 -9.58
CA ILE A 67 -3.59 -2.43 -8.60
C ILE A 67 -4.88 -3.12 -8.15
N ASP A 68 -6.05 -2.48 -8.25
CA ASP A 68 -7.33 -3.12 -7.88
C ASP A 68 -7.81 -4.14 -8.94
N ARG A 69 -7.15 -4.19 -10.11
CA ARG A 69 -7.49 -5.08 -11.22
C ARG A 69 -6.42 -6.14 -11.49
N LEU A 70 -5.30 -6.10 -10.77
CA LEU A 70 -4.25 -7.09 -10.93
C LEU A 70 -4.61 -8.38 -10.19
N PRO A 71 -4.15 -9.55 -10.67
CA PRO A 71 -4.28 -10.80 -9.95
C PRO A 71 -3.69 -10.67 -8.54
N THR A 72 -4.38 -11.21 -7.54
CA THR A 72 -3.93 -11.17 -6.13
C THR A 72 -2.52 -11.74 -5.97
N VAL A 73 -2.20 -12.82 -6.68
CA VAL A 73 -0.87 -13.44 -6.66
C VAL A 73 0.23 -12.51 -7.17
N GLU A 74 -0.08 -11.69 -8.18
CA GLU A 74 0.86 -10.71 -8.70
C GLU A 74 1.06 -9.59 -7.68
N LEU A 75 -0.02 -9.08 -7.08
CA LEU A 75 0.05 -8.07 -6.03
C LEU A 75 0.84 -8.56 -4.82
N ARG A 76 0.66 -9.82 -4.42
CA ARG A 76 1.41 -10.47 -3.35
C ARG A 76 2.92 -10.48 -3.62
N SER A 77 3.32 -10.81 -4.85
CA SER A 77 4.72 -10.77 -5.27
C SER A 77 5.29 -9.35 -5.36
N ARG A 78 4.50 -8.38 -5.84
CA ARG A 78 4.89 -6.96 -5.87
C ARG A 78 5.07 -6.39 -4.46
N LEU A 79 4.16 -6.73 -3.53
CA LEU A 79 4.28 -6.36 -2.12
C LEU A 79 5.54 -6.98 -1.49
N GLN A 80 5.83 -8.24 -1.80
CA GLN A 80 7.08 -8.90 -1.38
C GLN A 80 8.31 -8.15 -1.88
N ALA A 81 8.32 -7.76 -3.15
CA ALA A 81 9.46 -7.05 -3.75
C ALA A 81 9.71 -5.68 -3.12
N VAL A 82 8.64 -4.96 -2.77
CA VAL A 82 8.75 -3.60 -2.21
C VAL A 82 8.94 -3.58 -0.69
N TYR A 83 8.28 -4.49 0.04
CA TYR A 83 8.16 -4.43 1.51
C TYR A 83 8.59 -5.72 2.23
N GLY A 84 9.09 -6.73 1.51
CA GLY A 84 9.46 -8.02 2.07
C GLY A 84 8.26 -8.84 2.53
N ASP A 85 8.46 -9.72 3.51
CA ASP A 85 7.43 -10.66 3.97
C ASP A 85 6.17 -9.96 4.51
N PRO A 86 4.97 -10.59 4.46
CA PRO A 86 3.78 -10.05 5.10
C PRO A 86 4.01 -9.79 6.60
N THR A 87 3.26 -8.86 7.17
CA THR A 87 3.23 -8.66 8.62
C THR A 87 2.67 -9.88 9.33
N GLN A 88 1.70 -10.56 8.71
CA GLN A 88 1.19 -11.85 9.15
C GLN A 88 0.60 -12.64 7.99
N THR A 89 0.54 -13.96 8.16
CA THR A 89 -0.02 -14.91 7.20
C THR A 89 -1.13 -15.73 7.83
N ILE A 90 -1.87 -16.49 7.02
CA ILE A 90 -2.91 -17.40 7.51
C ILE A 90 -2.38 -18.37 8.58
N LYS A 91 -1.10 -18.77 8.49
CA LYS A 91 -0.44 -19.62 9.49
C LYS A 91 -0.52 -19.03 10.90
N ASP A 92 -0.37 -17.72 11.01
CA ASP A 92 -0.40 -16.99 12.28
C ASP A 92 -1.83 -16.84 12.82
N LEU A 93 -2.80 -16.76 11.91
CA LEU A 93 -4.21 -16.55 12.21
C LEU A 93 -4.94 -17.85 12.62
N ILE A 94 -4.54 -18.99 12.05
CA ILE A 94 -5.24 -20.26 12.26
C ILE A 94 -5.11 -20.76 13.70
N ASN A 95 -3.96 -20.51 14.33
CA ASN A 95 -3.67 -20.97 15.69
C ASN A 95 -4.48 -20.23 16.78
N ASN A 96 -5.32 -19.24 16.42
CA ASN A 96 -6.09 -18.38 17.32
C ASN A 96 -7.62 -18.53 17.13
N ASN A 97 -8.18 -19.73 17.29
CA ASN A 97 -9.63 -20.00 17.12
C ASN A 97 -10.18 -19.55 15.76
N PHE A 98 -9.50 -19.98 14.70
CA PHE A 98 -9.82 -19.70 13.30
C PHE A 98 -11.30 -19.91 12.97
N ARG A 99 -11.92 -18.91 12.35
CA ARG A 99 -13.22 -19.06 11.68
C ARG A 99 -12.97 -19.14 10.17
N PRO A 100 -13.18 -20.30 9.53
CA PRO A 100 -12.90 -20.51 8.10
C PRO A 100 -13.50 -19.46 7.17
N GLY A 101 -14.70 -18.94 7.45
CA GLY A 101 -15.34 -17.87 6.67
C GLY A 101 -14.72 -16.46 6.84
N LYS A 102 -13.57 -16.34 7.50
CA LYS A 102 -12.78 -15.11 7.66
C LYS A 102 -11.30 -15.35 7.38
N ALA A 103 -10.99 -16.28 6.48
CA ALA A 103 -9.62 -16.66 6.15
C ALA A 103 -8.89 -15.49 5.47
N VAL A 104 -8.31 -14.60 6.25
CA VAL A 104 -7.35 -13.63 5.73
C VAL A 104 -6.08 -14.40 5.40
N GLN A 105 -5.63 -14.32 4.16
CA GLN A 105 -4.55 -15.17 3.66
C GLN A 105 -3.19 -14.59 4.04
N PHE A 106 -3.06 -13.27 3.90
CA PHE A 106 -1.95 -12.49 4.40
C PHE A 106 -2.38 -11.06 4.70
N GLU A 107 -1.58 -10.39 5.52
CA GLU A 107 -1.76 -8.98 5.84
C GLU A 107 -0.43 -8.23 5.78
N TYR A 108 -0.43 -7.08 5.13
CA TYR A 108 0.62 -6.08 5.24
C TYR A 108 0.12 -4.89 6.04
N TRP A 109 0.83 -4.55 7.10
CA TRP A 109 0.51 -3.42 7.96
C TRP A 109 1.50 -2.31 7.75
N PHE A 110 1.01 -1.07 7.78
CA PHE A 110 1.79 0.12 7.51
C PHE A 110 1.48 1.22 8.51
N ILE A 111 2.50 2.05 8.74
CA ILE A 111 2.38 3.36 9.37
C ILE A 111 2.76 4.40 8.33
N ILE A 112 1.82 5.25 7.97
CA ILE A 112 2.01 6.34 7.00
C ILE A 112 2.39 7.62 7.75
N ASP A 113 3.45 8.28 7.30
CA ASP A 113 4.00 9.51 7.89
C ASP A 113 4.21 9.41 9.41
N GLY A 114 4.50 8.19 9.90
CA GLY A 114 4.70 7.91 11.32
C GLY A 114 3.42 7.90 12.17
N GLU A 115 2.24 8.23 11.64
CA GLU A 115 1.03 8.46 12.44
C GLU A 115 -0.20 7.66 12.02
N ILE A 116 -0.35 7.36 10.73
CA ILE A 116 -1.60 6.86 10.17
C ILE A 116 -1.50 5.35 9.97
N PRO A 117 -2.34 4.54 10.62
CA PRO A 117 -2.32 3.10 10.40
C PRO A 117 -3.09 2.72 9.13
N LEU A 118 -2.54 1.78 8.38
CA LEU A 118 -3.13 1.19 7.18
C LEU A 118 -2.86 -0.32 7.19
N MET A 119 -3.83 -1.11 6.77
CA MET A 119 -3.67 -2.54 6.51
C MET A 119 -4.09 -2.86 5.07
N ILE A 120 -3.38 -3.79 4.45
CA ILE A 120 -3.72 -4.38 3.16
C ILE A 120 -3.88 -5.88 3.39
N LEU A 121 -5.03 -6.41 2.99
CA LEU A 121 -5.49 -7.76 3.32
C LEU A 121 -5.87 -8.50 2.04
N ASP A 122 -5.57 -9.79 2.00
CA ASP A 122 -6.18 -10.71 1.04
C ASP A 122 -7.28 -11.52 1.73
N LEU A 123 -8.53 -11.25 1.37
CA LEU A 123 -9.71 -11.96 1.89
C LEU A 123 -10.20 -13.07 0.96
N ASP A 124 -9.96 -12.92 -0.34
CA ASP A 124 -10.61 -13.72 -1.38
C ASP A 124 -9.68 -14.76 -1.99
N GLY A 125 -8.36 -14.52 -1.91
CA GLY A 125 -7.34 -15.48 -2.26
C GLY A 125 -6.66 -15.28 -3.62
N PRO A 126 -5.84 -16.26 -4.02
CA PRO A 126 -4.98 -16.19 -5.20
C PRO A 126 -5.74 -16.25 -6.52
N PHE A 127 -7.04 -16.55 -6.48
CA PHE A 127 -7.88 -16.76 -7.66
C PHE A 127 -8.63 -15.50 -8.09
N GLU A 128 -8.60 -14.46 -7.26
CA GLU A 128 -9.29 -13.20 -7.48
C GLU A 128 -8.31 -12.08 -7.86
N ASN A 129 -8.86 -10.88 -8.01
CA ASN A 129 -8.11 -9.67 -8.31
C ASN A 129 -8.22 -8.66 -7.17
N GLY A 130 -7.16 -7.86 -7.01
CA GLY A 130 -7.13 -6.78 -6.05
C GLY A 130 -6.88 -7.25 -4.62
N LEU A 131 -6.91 -6.29 -3.70
CA LEU A 131 -6.74 -6.50 -2.26
C LEU A 131 -7.71 -5.60 -1.51
N VAL A 132 -8.02 -5.96 -0.28
CA VAL A 132 -8.81 -5.12 0.61
C VAL A 132 -7.86 -4.18 1.36
N TYR A 133 -8.20 -2.91 1.38
CA TYR A 133 -7.43 -1.91 2.08
C TYR A 133 -8.24 -1.33 3.24
N VAL A 134 -7.65 -1.26 4.41
CA VAL A 134 -8.31 -0.85 5.65
C VAL A 134 -7.52 0.29 6.28
N GLY A 135 -8.10 1.48 6.31
CA GLY A 135 -7.51 2.68 6.90
C GLY A 135 -8.28 3.14 8.13
N ALA A 136 -7.67 4.06 8.88
CA ALA A 136 -8.35 4.74 9.98
C ALA A 136 -9.31 5.82 9.46
N SER A 137 -10.60 5.74 9.85
CA SER A 137 -11.66 6.63 9.33
C SER A 137 -11.36 8.13 9.48
N ARG A 138 -10.61 8.51 10.51
CA ARG A 138 -10.23 9.91 10.77
C ARG A 138 -9.24 10.50 9.74
N TYR A 139 -8.61 9.65 8.92
CA TYR A 139 -7.63 10.05 7.89
C TYR A 139 -8.12 9.75 6.47
N ILE A 140 -9.43 9.58 6.28
CA ILE A 140 -10.04 9.17 5.00
C ILE A 140 -9.63 10.09 3.84
N ASP A 141 -9.47 11.39 4.08
CA ASP A 141 -9.12 12.38 3.06
C ASP A 141 -7.67 12.25 2.55
N MET A 142 -6.79 11.63 3.34
CA MET A 142 -5.38 11.39 2.96
C MET A 142 -5.22 10.10 2.15
N MET A 143 -6.15 9.16 2.29
CA MET A 143 -6.09 7.84 1.67
C MET A 143 -5.92 7.86 0.13
N PRO A 144 -6.53 8.78 -0.64
CA PRO A 144 -6.29 8.87 -2.08
C PRO A 144 -4.82 9.10 -2.46
N GLN A 145 -4.09 9.91 -1.70
CA GLN A 145 -2.67 10.17 -1.94
C GLN A 145 -1.81 8.97 -1.54
N VAL A 146 -2.14 8.32 -0.43
CA VAL A 146 -1.51 7.07 0.01
C VAL A 146 -1.67 5.99 -1.07
N LYS A 147 -2.89 5.81 -1.61
CA LYS A 147 -3.16 4.83 -2.67
C LYS A 147 -2.35 5.09 -3.94
N ARG A 148 -2.25 6.36 -4.34
CA ARG A 148 -1.47 6.75 -5.54
C ARG A 148 0.01 6.44 -5.36
N THR A 149 0.54 6.71 -4.17
CA THR A 149 1.94 6.44 -3.82
C THR A 149 2.24 4.95 -3.78
N LEU A 150 1.36 4.19 -3.14
CA LEU A 150 1.43 2.73 -3.13
C LEU A 150 1.35 2.16 -4.54
N THR A 151 0.38 2.60 -5.35
CA THR A 151 0.23 2.17 -6.75
C THR A 151 1.52 2.39 -7.51
N ARG A 152 2.12 3.58 -7.43
CA ARG A 152 3.38 3.86 -8.13
C ARG A 152 4.55 3.01 -7.63
N LYS A 153 4.64 2.75 -6.32
CA LYS A 153 5.67 1.85 -5.77
C LYS A 153 5.52 0.41 -6.29
N LEU A 154 4.29 -0.12 -6.29
CA LEU A 154 4.01 -1.50 -6.73
C LEU A 154 4.07 -1.68 -8.26
N MET A 155 3.68 -0.65 -9.01
CA MET A 155 3.68 -0.65 -10.47
C MET A 155 5.03 -0.27 -11.09
N ASN A 156 6.04 0.06 -10.28
CA ASN A 156 7.35 0.47 -10.79
C ASN A 156 7.86 -0.55 -11.82
N GLU A 157 7.91 -0.14 -13.09
CA GLU A 157 8.10 -1.00 -14.26
C GLU A 157 9.46 -1.72 -14.27
N TYR A 158 10.40 -1.22 -13.47
CA TYR A 158 11.74 -1.78 -13.29
C TYR A 158 11.85 -2.75 -12.11
N GLY A 159 10.79 -2.92 -11.32
CA GLY A 159 10.77 -3.81 -10.17
C GLY A 159 10.54 -5.25 -10.60
N GLU A 160 11.51 -6.13 -10.30
CA GLU A 160 11.30 -7.57 -10.40
C GLU A 160 10.28 -8.02 -9.37
N LEU A 161 9.37 -8.90 -9.80
CA LEU A 161 8.48 -9.63 -8.90
C LEU A 161 9.33 -10.51 -7.96
N ALA A 162 9.01 -10.51 -6.66
CA ALA A 162 9.74 -11.32 -5.70
C ALA A 162 9.07 -12.67 -5.48
N ASP A 163 9.91 -13.70 -5.37
CA ASP A 163 9.48 -15.06 -5.07
C ASP A 163 8.74 -15.13 -3.71
N PHE A 164 7.69 -15.93 -3.64
CA PHE A 164 7.00 -16.25 -2.40
C PHE A 164 6.40 -17.66 -2.44
N SER A 165 6.14 -18.22 -1.25
CA SER A 165 5.45 -19.50 -1.06
C SER A 165 4.55 -19.40 0.16
N ASP A 166 3.24 -19.37 -0.08
CA ASP A 166 2.23 -19.20 0.95
C ASP A 166 1.25 -20.38 0.96
N PHE A 167 0.53 -20.51 2.07
CA PHE A 167 -0.62 -21.41 2.16
C PHE A 167 -1.90 -20.60 2.02
N PHE A 168 -2.83 -21.15 1.26
CA PHE A 168 -4.14 -20.57 1.04
C PHE A 168 -5.22 -21.56 1.45
N PHE A 169 -6.25 -21.08 2.15
CA PHE A 169 -7.45 -21.86 2.41
C PHE A 169 -8.64 -21.26 1.67
N SER A 170 -9.25 -22.06 0.79
CA SER A 170 -10.51 -21.72 0.13
C SER A 170 -11.68 -22.15 1.02
N PRO A 171 -12.45 -21.22 1.62
CA PRO A 171 -13.61 -21.58 2.43
C PRO A 171 -14.73 -22.19 1.60
N GLU A 172 -14.89 -21.72 0.36
CA GLU A 172 -15.93 -22.20 -0.57
C GLU A 172 -15.74 -23.67 -0.97
N ARG A 173 -14.49 -24.10 -1.07
CA ARG A 173 -14.12 -25.46 -1.51
C ARG A 173 -13.69 -26.35 -0.35
N GLU A 174 -13.61 -25.79 0.86
CA GLU A 174 -13.01 -26.42 2.04
C GLU A 174 -11.62 -27.04 1.75
N GLN A 175 -10.83 -26.36 0.92
CA GLN A 175 -9.62 -26.92 0.30
C GLN A 175 -8.39 -26.05 0.59
N TRP A 176 -7.28 -26.71 0.92
CA TRP A 176 -5.97 -26.08 1.08
C TRP A 176 -5.20 -26.06 -0.22
N TYR A 177 -4.45 -24.98 -0.43
CA TYR A 177 -3.56 -24.80 -1.55
C TYR A 177 -2.19 -24.33 -1.05
N ARG A 178 -1.13 -24.76 -1.73
CA ARG A 178 0.15 -24.05 -1.74
C ARG A 178 0.14 -23.12 -2.95
N VAL A 179 0.46 -21.85 -2.74
CA VAL A 179 0.50 -20.83 -3.80
C VAL A 179 1.90 -20.25 -3.84
N GLU A 180 2.50 -20.22 -5.02
CA GLU A 180 3.89 -19.79 -5.19
C GLU A 180 4.04 -18.89 -6.40
N TYR A 181 4.92 -17.90 -6.26
CA TYR A 181 5.60 -17.28 -7.39
C TYR A 181 7.07 -17.64 -7.30
N LYS A 182 7.60 -18.27 -8.35
CA LYS A 182 8.99 -18.67 -8.39
C LYS A 182 9.51 -18.68 -9.80
N ASN A 183 10.70 -18.12 -10.02
CA ASN A 183 11.37 -18.11 -11.33
C ASN A 183 10.49 -17.57 -12.48
N GLY A 184 9.64 -16.58 -12.21
CA GLY A 184 8.78 -16.00 -13.25
C GLY A 184 7.41 -16.65 -13.40
N GLU A 185 7.11 -17.74 -12.70
CA GLU A 185 5.88 -18.51 -12.86
C GLU A 185 5.03 -18.52 -11.58
N PHE A 186 3.72 -18.32 -11.75
CA PHE A 186 2.73 -18.51 -10.70
C PHE A 186 2.22 -19.95 -10.72
N SER A 187 2.15 -20.59 -9.57
CA SER A 187 1.59 -21.93 -9.43
C SER A 187 0.71 -22.04 -8.19
N HIS A 188 -0.26 -22.95 -8.26
CA HIS A 188 -1.04 -23.37 -7.11
C HIS A 188 -1.24 -24.88 -7.14
N GLU A 189 -1.01 -25.53 -6.00
CA GLU A 189 -1.15 -26.97 -5.84
C GLU A 189 -2.18 -27.24 -4.74
N MET A 190 -3.17 -28.11 -5.02
CA MET A 190 -4.06 -28.61 -3.98
C MET A 190 -3.28 -29.49 -3.01
N ILE A 191 -3.37 -29.18 -1.72
CA ILE A 191 -2.68 -29.93 -0.68
C ILE A 191 -3.67 -30.33 0.42
N ASN A 192 -3.29 -31.28 1.26
CA ASN A 192 -3.96 -31.43 2.56
C ASN A 192 -3.61 -30.25 3.46
N ARG A 193 -4.37 -30.06 4.55
CA ARG A 193 -4.05 -29.06 5.58
C ARG A 193 -2.56 -29.16 5.94
N PRO A 194 -1.82 -28.04 5.91
CA PRO A 194 -0.40 -28.06 6.25
C PRO A 194 -0.16 -28.68 7.63
N ALA A 195 0.77 -29.63 7.72
CA ALA A 195 1.01 -30.41 8.94
C ALA A 195 1.49 -29.54 10.13
N ASN A 196 1.99 -28.34 9.86
CA ASN A 196 2.44 -27.37 10.85
C ASN A 196 1.33 -26.42 11.32
N PHE A 197 0.09 -26.58 10.83
CA PHE A 197 -1.07 -25.81 11.27
C PHE A 197 -1.83 -26.68 12.28
N ASN A 198 -1.36 -26.71 13.53
CA ASN A 198 -2.00 -27.46 14.62
C ASN A 198 -3.35 -26.83 14.98
#